data_AF-A0A1V4VD52-F1
#
_entry.id   AF-A0A1V4VD52-F1
#
_cell.length_a   1.000
_cell.length_b   1.000
_cell.length_c   1.000
_cell.angle_alpha   90.00
_cell.angle_beta   90.00
_cell.angle_gamma   90.00
#
_symmetry.space_group_name_H-M   'P 1'
#
loop_
_entity.id
_entity.type
_entity.pdbx_description
1 polymer ?
#
loop_
_entity_poly.entity_id
_entity_poly.type
_entity_poly.pdbx_seq_one_letter_code
_entity_poly.pdbx_strand_id
1 'polypeptide(L)'
;MTDKDELVADCERCGREFPAEELIEEGGSRICEDCYISAHSRIKACDPWAVRSKKILREKAGLVGAEGLTDVQKEIYDFIVSKGGATRDEIAERFSLPPEELENQFAILRHCELVKGQKRKDGVYIVPFEE
;
A
#
# COMPACT_ATOMS: atom_id res chain seq x y z
N MET A 1 4.13 46.24 -12.30
CA MET A 1 4.69 45.47 -11.18
C MET A 1 3.62 45.46 -10.12
N THR A 2 2.80 44.42 -10.11
CA THR A 2 1.77 44.22 -9.10
C THR A 2 2.02 42.84 -8.57
N ASP A 3 2.61 42.79 -7.37
CA ASP A 3 2.54 41.67 -6.46
C ASP A 3 1.07 41.19 -6.44
N LYS A 4 0.82 40.09 -7.14
CA LYS A 4 -0.36 39.29 -6.88
C LYS A 4 0.01 38.51 -5.64
N ASP A 5 -0.61 38.83 -4.51
CA ASP A 5 -0.71 37.91 -3.38
C ASP A 5 -1.31 36.60 -3.94
N GLU A 6 -0.45 35.65 -4.28
CA GLU A 6 -0.85 34.27 -4.49
C GLU A 6 -1.38 33.78 -3.15
N LEU A 7 -2.68 33.49 -3.09
CA LEU A 7 -3.31 33.04 -1.87
C LEU A 7 -2.76 31.65 -1.55
N VAL A 8 -1.86 31.56 -0.57
CA VAL A 8 -1.23 30.29 -0.15
C VAL A 8 -2.14 29.59 0.86
N ALA A 9 -2.27 28.27 0.76
CA ALA A 9 -3.01 27.43 1.68
C ALA A 9 -2.28 26.09 1.93
N ASP A 10 -2.51 25.50 3.11
CA ASP A 10 -1.91 24.23 3.50
C ASP A 10 -2.69 23.03 2.94
N CYS A 11 -1.96 22.00 2.48
CA CYS A 11 -2.54 20.69 2.19
C CYS A 11 -2.97 20.01 3.49
N GLU A 12 -4.25 19.66 3.63
CA GLU A 12 -4.82 19.04 4.84
C GLU A 12 -4.23 17.66 5.19
N ARG A 13 -3.55 17.00 4.24
CA ARG A 13 -2.94 15.67 4.44
C ARG A 13 -1.47 15.71 4.82
N CYS A 14 -0.67 16.57 4.17
CA CYS A 14 0.78 16.63 4.39
C CYS A 14 1.27 17.90 5.10
N GLY A 15 0.40 18.90 5.26
CA GLY A 15 0.71 20.16 5.95
C GLY A 15 1.71 21.07 5.23
N ARG A 16 2.00 20.82 3.94
CA ARG A 16 2.85 21.68 3.12
C ARG A 16 2.02 22.80 2.49
N GLU A 17 2.62 23.97 2.32
CA GLU A 17 2.04 25.15 1.69
C GLU A 17 2.03 25.02 0.16
N PHE A 18 0.90 25.34 -0.46
CA PHE A 18 0.73 25.41 -1.92
C PHE A 18 -0.10 26.64 -2.29
N PRO A 19 0.02 27.15 -3.53
CA PRO A 19 -0.98 28.08 -4.05
C PRO A 19 -2.37 27.45 -3.95
N ALA A 20 -3.36 28.20 -3.44
CA ALA A 20 -4.69 27.67 -3.18
C ALA A 20 -5.39 27.16 -4.46
N GLU A 21 -4.99 27.63 -5.63
CA GLU A 21 -5.45 27.16 -6.93
C GLU A 21 -4.84 25.81 -7.37
N GLU A 22 -3.71 25.40 -6.77
CA GLU A 22 -3.08 24.09 -7.00
C GLU A 22 -3.61 22.99 -6.06
N LEU A 23 -4.40 23.36 -5.05
CA LEU A 23 -5.04 22.40 -4.15
C LEU A 23 -6.28 21.79 -4.82
N ILE A 24 -6.38 20.47 -4.74
CA ILE A 24 -7.48 19.66 -5.25
C ILE A 24 -8.52 19.50 -4.13
N GLU A 25 -9.77 19.85 -4.43
CA GLU A 25 -10.91 19.58 -3.54
C GLU A 25 -11.42 18.14 -3.74
N GLU A 26 -11.27 17.30 -2.71
CA GLU A 26 -11.77 15.93 -2.71
C GLU A 26 -12.37 15.57 -1.36
N GLY A 27 -13.59 15.02 -1.36
CA GLY A 27 -14.21 14.48 -0.15
C GLY A 27 -14.43 15.49 0.98
N GLY A 28 -14.42 16.79 0.66
CA GLY A 28 -14.52 17.89 1.63
C GLY A 28 -13.18 18.41 2.16
N SER A 29 -12.06 17.86 1.70
CA SER A 29 -10.70 18.31 2.04
C SER A 29 -9.98 18.91 0.84
N ARG A 30 -9.06 19.84 1.11
CA ARG A 30 -8.12 20.41 0.13
C ARG A 30 -6.75 19.77 0.28
N ILE A 31 -6.31 19.06 -0.76
CA ILE A 31 -5.05 18.32 -0.78
C ILE A 31 -4.21 18.65 -2.02
N CYS A 32 -2.89 18.56 -1.91
CA CYS A 32 -2.00 18.76 -3.05
C CYS A 32 -2.04 17.56 -4.02
N GLU A 33 -1.55 17.78 -5.24
CA GLU A 33 -1.48 16.77 -6.30
C GLU A 33 -0.80 15.47 -5.85
N ASP A 34 0.36 15.56 -5.19
CA ASP A 34 1.06 14.38 -4.65
C ASP A 34 0.17 13.55 -3.72
N CYS A 35 -0.56 14.22 -2.83
CA CYS A 35 -1.43 13.56 -1.86
C CYS A 35 -2.64 12.93 -2.55
N TYR A 36 -3.18 13.59 -3.58
CA TYR A 36 -4.26 13.03 -4.39
C TYR A 36 -3.79 11.78 -5.14
N ILE A 37 -2.65 11.85 -5.85
CA ILE A 37 -2.10 10.72 -6.59
C ILE A 37 -1.82 9.54 -5.65
N SER A 38 -1.23 9.77 -4.49
CA SER A 38 -0.98 8.73 -3.49
C SER A 38 -2.28 8.10 -2.95
N ALA A 39 -3.35 8.88 -2.78
CA ALA A 39 -4.66 8.33 -2.39
C ALA A 39 -5.31 7.47 -3.48
N HIS A 40 -5.06 7.73 -4.76
CA HIS A 40 -5.75 7.05 -5.86
C HIS A 40 -4.93 5.97 -6.56
N SER A 41 -3.61 5.99 -6.41
CA SER A 41 -2.70 5.02 -7.02
C SER A 41 -2.58 3.71 -6.24
N ARG A 42 -3.58 3.38 -5.42
CA ARG A 42 -3.60 2.18 -4.59
C ARG A 42 -3.77 0.92 -5.44
N ILE A 43 -2.92 -0.07 -5.21
CA ILE A 43 -3.08 -1.39 -5.82
C ILE A 43 -4.27 -2.08 -5.13
N LYS A 44 -5.28 -2.48 -5.90
CA LYS A 44 -6.45 -3.19 -5.36
C LYS A 44 -6.07 -4.62 -5.00
N ALA A 45 -6.03 -4.94 -3.71
CA ALA A 45 -5.67 -6.28 -3.22
C ALA A 45 -6.60 -7.41 -3.69
N CYS A 46 -7.87 -7.09 -3.97
CA CYS A 46 -8.89 -8.03 -4.46
C CYS A 46 -9.11 -7.87 -5.97
N ASP A 47 -8.03 -7.90 -6.77
CA ASP A 47 -8.10 -7.87 -8.24
C ASP A 47 -7.87 -9.28 -8.83
N PRO A 48 -8.91 -9.96 -9.35
CA PRO A 48 -8.78 -11.30 -9.91
C PRO A 48 -7.83 -11.38 -11.12
N TRP A 49 -7.74 -10.31 -11.92
CA TRP A 49 -6.87 -10.27 -13.08
C TRP A 49 -5.41 -10.12 -12.67
N ALA A 50 -5.14 -9.30 -11.66
CA ALA A 50 -3.80 -9.15 -11.10
C ALA A 50 -3.30 -10.47 -10.48
N VAL A 51 -4.15 -11.16 -9.70
CA VAL A 51 -3.85 -12.51 -9.16
C VAL A 51 -3.52 -13.48 -10.29
N ARG A 52 -4.44 -13.65 -11.26
CA ARG A 52 -4.27 -14.59 -12.36
C ARG A 52 -3.00 -14.30 -13.18
N SER A 53 -2.77 -13.04 -13.52
CA SER A 53 -1.63 -12.64 -14.34
C SER A 53 -0.31 -12.88 -13.61
N LYS A 54 -0.25 -12.57 -12.32
CA LYS A 54 0.98 -12.76 -11.53
C LYS A 54 1.26 -14.23 -11.28
N LYS A 55 0.24 -15.05 -11.02
CA LYS A 55 0.35 -16.50 -10.94
C LYS A 55 0.98 -17.10 -12.20
N ILE A 56 0.40 -16.82 -13.37
CA ILE A 56 0.92 -17.33 -14.67
C ILE A 56 2.36 -16.87 -14.91
N LEU A 57 2.69 -15.61 -14.59
CA LEU A 57 4.04 -15.09 -14.77
C LEU A 57 5.05 -15.81 -13.88
N ARG A 58 4.72 -16.02 -12.60
CA ARG A 58 5.58 -16.70 -11.64
C ARG A 58 5.79 -18.17 -12.01
N GLU A 59 4.72 -18.87 -12.40
CA GLU A 59 4.78 -20.24 -12.91
C GLU A 59 5.70 -20.36 -14.14
N LYS A 60 5.55 -19.46 -15.12
CA LYS A 60 6.39 -19.45 -16.32
C LYS A 60 7.86 -19.15 -16.04
N ALA A 61 8.13 -18.35 -15.01
CA ALA A 61 9.48 -18.03 -14.58
C ALA A 61 10.07 -19.06 -13.60
N GLY A 62 9.29 -20.08 -13.20
CA GLY A 62 9.71 -21.09 -12.22
C GLY A 62 9.91 -20.56 -10.80
N LEU A 63 9.30 -19.41 -10.46
CA LEU A 63 9.49 -18.74 -9.18
C LEU A 63 8.61 -19.35 -8.10
N VAL A 64 9.20 -19.71 -6.96
CA VAL A 64 8.51 -20.26 -5.79
C VAL A 64 8.68 -19.39 -4.55
N GLY A 65 7.66 -19.35 -3.69
CA GLY A 65 7.71 -18.59 -2.43
C GLY A 65 8.12 -17.12 -2.62
N ALA A 66 9.15 -16.67 -1.89
CA ALA A 66 9.63 -15.29 -1.94
C ALA A 66 10.51 -14.95 -3.15
N GLU A 67 10.73 -15.87 -4.10
CA GLU A 67 11.55 -15.59 -5.28
C GLU A 67 10.90 -14.52 -6.18
N GLY A 68 11.75 -13.63 -6.70
CA GLY A 68 11.34 -12.52 -7.56
C GLY A 68 10.61 -11.37 -6.84
N LEU A 69 10.54 -11.40 -5.51
CA LEU A 69 10.12 -10.26 -4.69
C LEU A 69 11.26 -9.24 -4.55
N THR A 70 10.92 -7.99 -4.27
CA THR A 70 11.89 -7.00 -3.81
C THR A 70 12.35 -7.31 -2.37
N ASP A 71 13.47 -6.72 -1.94
CA ASP A 71 14.00 -6.96 -0.59
C ASP A 71 12.97 -6.64 0.50
N VAL A 72 12.31 -5.48 0.40
CA VAL A 72 11.25 -5.08 1.34
C VAL A 72 10.06 -6.05 1.34
N GLN A 73 9.62 -6.50 0.16
CA GLN A 73 8.52 -7.47 0.05
C GLN A 73 8.86 -8.81 0.71
N LYS A 74 10.11 -9.26 0.50
CA LYS A 74 10.61 -10.49 1.09
C LYS A 74 10.71 -10.38 2.61
N GLU A 75 11.25 -9.28 3.14
CA GLU A 75 11.33 -9.07 4.59
C GLU A 75 9.94 -9.02 5.24
N ILE A 76 8.96 -8.36 4.62
CA ILE A 76 7.57 -8.34 5.10
C ILE A 76 6.98 -9.76 5.09
N TYR A 77 7.16 -10.50 4.00
CA TYR A 77 6.68 -11.87 3.88
C TYR A 77 7.30 -12.80 4.94
N ASP A 78 8.63 -12.76 5.09
CA ASP A 78 9.36 -13.58 6.05
C ASP A 78 8.95 -13.23 7.50
N PHE A 79 8.71 -11.95 7.79
CA PHE A 79 8.16 -11.52 9.08
C PHE A 79 6.77 -12.14 9.35
N ILE A 80 5.86 -12.08 8.37
CA ILE A 80 4.52 -12.66 8.48
C ILE A 80 4.59 -14.18 8.71
N VAL A 81 5.44 -14.88 7.95
CA VAL A 81 5.65 -16.33 8.09
C VAL A 81 6.21 -16.67 9.46
N SER A 82 7.23 -15.94 9.94
CA SER A 82 7.88 -16.22 11.23
C SER A 82 6.93 -16.12 12.43
N LYS A 83 5.92 -15.23 12.36
CA LYS A 83 4.90 -15.05 13.40
C LYS A 83 3.66 -15.94 13.21
N GLY A 84 3.53 -16.62 12.06
CA GLY A 84 2.29 -17.28 11.67
C GLY A 84 1.13 -16.29 11.45
N GLY A 85 1.46 -15.05 11.09
CA GLY A 85 0.52 -13.96 10.89
C GLY A 85 0.80 -12.73 11.74
N ALA A 86 0.58 -11.54 11.16
CA ALA A 86 0.73 -10.25 11.83
C ALA A 86 -0.43 -9.30 11.49
N THR A 87 -0.75 -8.37 12.38
CA THR A 87 -1.72 -7.30 12.09
C THR A 87 -1.09 -6.23 11.17
N ARG A 88 -1.93 -5.39 10.57
CA ARG A 88 -1.45 -4.25 9.77
C ARG A 88 -0.59 -3.30 10.60
N ASP A 89 -1.03 -3.00 11.81
CA ASP A 89 -0.32 -2.08 12.70
C ASP A 89 1.06 -2.63 13.09
N GLU A 90 1.16 -3.92 13.39
CA GLU A 90 2.45 -4.57 13.67
C GLU A 90 3.43 -4.48 12.48
N ILE A 91 2.93 -4.62 11.25
CA ILE A 91 3.77 -4.54 10.04
C ILE A 91 4.14 -3.07 9.78
N ALA A 92 3.19 -2.13 9.89
CA ALA A 92 3.44 -0.71 9.72
C ALA A 92 4.52 -0.21 10.69
N GLU A 93 4.41 -0.56 11.98
CA GLU A 93 5.38 -0.21 13.01
C GLU A 93 6.75 -0.83 12.73
N ARG A 94 6.80 -2.14 12.42
CA ARG A 94 8.06 -2.86 12.21
C ARG A 94 8.88 -2.33 11.02
N PHE A 95 8.20 -1.89 9.96
CA PHE A 95 8.83 -1.46 8.71
C PHE A 95 8.77 0.06 8.49
N SER A 96 8.19 0.81 9.45
CA SER A 96 8.00 2.27 9.34
C SER A 96 7.30 2.68 8.04
N LEU A 97 6.32 1.89 7.61
CA LEU A 97 5.59 2.12 6.36
C LEU A 97 4.36 2.98 6.60
N PRO A 98 4.09 3.98 5.75
CA PRO A 98 2.81 4.67 5.77
C PRO A 98 1.68 3.69 5.38
N PRO A 99 0.44 3.88 5.87
CA PRO A 99 -0.67 2.95 5.64
C PRO A 99 -0.94 2.63 4.16
N GLU A 100 -0.82 3.64 3.28
CA GLU A 100 -0.97 3.46 1.83
C GLU A 100 0.06 2.51 1.22
N GLU A 101 1.32 2.61 1.66
CA GLU A 101 2.40 1.77 1.15
C GLU A 101 2.25 0.35 1.68
N LEU A 102 1.85 0.18 2.94
CA LEU A 102 1.53 -1.12 3.50
C LEU A 102 0.43 -1.84 2.70
N GLU A 103 -0.66 -1.14 2.35
CA GLU A 103 -1.74 -1.71 1.54
C GLU A 103 -1.24 -2.13 0.14
N ASN A 104 -0.35 -1.34 -0.47
CA ASN A 104 0.27 -1.69 -1.74
C ASN A 104 1.12 -2.96 -1.63
N GLN A 105 1.97 -3.05 -0.59
CA GLN A 105 2.79 -4.24 -0.36
C GLN A 105 1.91 -5.48 -0.11
N PHE A 106 0.86 -5.35 0.70
CA PHE A 106 -0.10 -6.43 0.92
C PHE A 106 -0.78 -6.87 -0.38
N ALA A 107 -1.24 -5.93 -1.21
CA ALA A 107 -1.87 -6.24 -2.48
C ALA A 107 -0.94 -7.02 -3.43
N ILE A 108 0.33 -6.62 -3.51
CA ILE A 108 1.34 -7.34 -4.31
C ILE A 108 1.53 -8.77 -3.81
N LEU A 109 1.75 -8.95 -2.49
CA LEU A 109 1.93 -10.27 -1.89
C LEU A 109 0.68 -11.15 -2.05
N ARG A 110 -0.51 -10.55 -1.97
CA ARG A 110 -1.79 -11.22 -2.19
C ARG A 110 -1.98 -11.67 -3.64
N HIS A 111 -1.55 -10.87 -4.61
CA HIS A 111 -1.56 -11.21 -6.03
C HIS A 111 -0.59 -12.33 -6.38
N CYS A 112 0.52 -12.43 -5.64
CA CYS A 112 1.45 -13.55 -5.74
C CYS A 112 0.95 -14.83 -5.05
N GLU A 113 -0.25 -14.83 -4.45
CA GLU A 113 -0.79 -15.92 -3.62
C GLU A 113 0.16 -16.31 -2.49
N LEU A 114 0.88 -15.34 -1.90
CA LEU A 114 1.80 -15.58 -0.78
C LEU A 114 1.16 -15.29 0.58
N VAL A 115 0.21 -14.37 0.63
CA VAL A 115 -0.50 -14.00 1.86
C VAL A 115 -2.01 -13.89 1.63
N LYS A 116 -2.78 -14.01 2.71
CA LYS A 116 -4.23 -13.76 2.74
C LYS A 116 -4.64 -13.03 4.01
N GLY A 117 -5.79 -12.37 3.97
CA GLY A 117 -6.44 -11.85 5.17
C GLY A 117 -7.15 -12.98 5.92
N GLN A 118 -6.96 -13.04 7.24
CA GLN A 118 -7.65 -13.98 8.12
C GLN A 118 -8.25 -13.21 9.30
N LYS A 119 -9.56 -13.38 9.52
CA LYS A 119 -10.22 -12.84 10.72
C LYS A 119 -9.96 -13.76 11.91
N ARG A 120 -9.37 -13.22 12.97
CA ARG A 120 -9.18 -13.85 14.29
C ARG A 120 -10.12 -13.19 15.31
N LYS A 121 -10.07 -13.63 16.57
CA LYS A 121 -10.96 -13.14 17.64
C LYS A 121 -10.71 -11.66 17.98
N ASP A 122 -9.48 -11.23 17.85
CA ASP A 122 -8.92 -9.93 18.23
C ASP A 122 -8.70 -8.98 17.05
N GLY A 123 -8.87 -9.43 15.81
CA GLY A 123 -8.74 -8.55 14.66
C GLY A 123 -8.53 -9.28 13.33
N VAL A 124 -8.08 -8.52 12.33
CA VAL A 124 -7.72 -9.05 11.02
C VAL A 124 -6.20 -9.17 10.94
N TYR A 125 -5.74 -10.36 10.58
CA TYR A 125 -4.33 -10.69 10.41
C TYR A 125 -4.03 -10.91 8.93
N ILE A 126 -2.83 -10.52 8.53
CA ILE A 126 -2.22 -10.96 7.29
C ILE A 126 -1.45 -12.23 7.62
N VAL A 127 -1.80 -13.33 6.99
CA VAL A 127 -1.23 -14.67 7.26
C VAL A 127 -0.66 -15.25 5.97
N PRO A 128 0.29 -16.22 6.04
CA PRO A 128 0.74 -16.95 4.87
C PRO A 128 -0.43 -17.62 4.13
N PHE A 129 -0.29 -17.72 2.81
CA PHE A 129 -1.25 -18.42 1.98
C PHE A 129 -1.01 -19.92 2.09
N GLU A 130 -1.60 -20.54 3.11
CA GLU A 130 -1.73 -22.00 3.18
C GLU A 130 -2.94 -22.42 2.34
N GLU A 131 -2.76 -23.43 1.47
CA GLU A 131 -3.86 -24.06 0.69
C GLU A 131 -4.86 -24.78 1.60
#